data_AF-A0A7V2AKH8-F1
#
_entry.id   AF-A0A7V2AKH8-F1
#
_cell.length_a   1.000
_cell.length_b   1.000
_cell.length_c   1.000
_cell.angle_alpha   90.00
_cell.angle_beta   90.00
_cell.angle_gamma   90.00
#
_symmetry.space_group_name_H-M   'P 1'
#
loop_
_entity.id
_entity.type
_entity.pdbx_description
1 polymer ?
#
loop_
_entity_poly.entity_id
_entity_poly.type
_entity_poly.pdbx_seq_one_letter_code
_entity_poly.pdbx_strand_id
1 'polypeptide(L)'
;MTEKLTTAENLRWHLDAGVDETIGDDPMDHFTVVETPSTAVKERPLASNLASAKAAVPVVADQLLGDAWALAEAAKTVAELRQAVEGFDGCPLKKTATNTVFGDGNPEARIVFIGEG
;
A
#
# COMPACT_ATOMS: atom_id res chain seq x y z
N MET A 1 -5.11 5.70 28.56
CA MET A 1 -6.59 5.62 28.58
C MET A 1 -6.95 4.40 27.76
N THR A 2 -7.18 3.27 28.41
CA THR A 2 -7.57 2.02 27.73
C THR A 2 -8.86 1.56 28.40
N GLU A 3 -9.93 2.32 28.19
CA GLU A 3 -11.26 1.84 28.55
C GLU A 3 -11.60 0.73 27.57
N LYS A 4 -11.67 -0.51 28.09
CA LYS A 4 -12.12 -1.66 27.32
C LYS A 4 -13.63 -1.55 27.20
N LEU A 5 -14.12 -1.34 25.98
CA LEU A 5 -15.54 -1.45 25.64
C LEU A 5 -16.08 -2.78 26.16
N THR A 6 -17.29 -2.77 26.72
CA THR A 6 -18.01 -3.99 27.05
C THR A 6 -18.33 -4.78 25.78
N THR A 7 -18.63 -6.07 25.91
CA THR A 7 -18.99 -6.91 24.76
C THR A 7 -20.17 -6.33 23.97
N ALA A 8 -21.19 -5.81 24.67
CA ALA A 8 -22.36 -5.21 24.03
C ALA A 8 -22.03 -3.94 23.23
N GLU A 9 -21.13 -3.10 23.75
CA GLU A 9 -20.70 -1.87 23.06
C GLU A 9 -19.87 -2.19 21.81
N ASN A 10 -19.02 -3.23 21.86
CA ASN A 10 -18.31 -3.70 20.67
C ASN A 10 -19.29 -4.17 19.58
N LEU A 11 -20.30 -4.95 19.93
CA LEU A 11 -21.30 -5.42 18.95
C LEU A 11 -22.10 -4.26 18.35
N ARG A 12 -22.46 -3.26 19.17
CA ARG A 12 -23.13 -2.04 18.70
C ARG A 12 -22.30 -1.32 17.64
N TRP A 13 -21.00 -1.15 17.90
CA TRP A 13 -20.08 -0.49 16.98
C TRP A 13 -19.96 -1.25 15.64
N HIS A 14 -19.92 -2.58 15.66
CA HIS A 14 -19.88 -3.38 14.42
C HIS A 14 -21.14 -3.18 13.57
N LEU A 15 -22.32 -3.13 14.21
CA LEU A 15 -23.58 -2.83 13.51
C LEU A 15 -23.58 -1.42 12.92
N ASP A 16 -23.12 -0.42 13.69
CA ASP A 16 -23.02 0.96 13.22
C ASP A 16 -22.00 1.11 12.07
N ALA A 17 -20.97 0.26 12.03
CA ALA A 17 -19.99 0.16 10.95
C ALA A 17 -20.51 -0.61 9.71
N GLY A 18 -21.73 -1.15 9.76
CA GLY A 18 -22.37 -1.85 8.65
C GLY A 18 -22.01 -3.34 8.51
N VAL A 19 -21.46 -3.97 9.56
CA VAL A 19 -21.21 -5.41 9.58
C VAL A 19 -22.53 -6.16 9.71
N ASP A 20 -22.87 -6.97 8.71
CA ASP A 20 -24.11 -7.74 8.60
C ASP A 20 -23.91 -9.25 8.80
N GLU A 21 -22.71 -9.77 8.56
CA GLU A 21 -22.35 -11.18 8.75
C GLU A 21 -20.99 -11.34 9.48
N THR A 22 -20.84 -12.41 10.26
CA THR A 22 -19.58 -12.80 10.92
C THR A 22 -19.06 -14.10 10.32
N ILE A 23 -17.80 -14.12 9.89
CA ILE A 23 -17.17 -15.32 9.31
C ILE A 23 -16.27 -15.97 10.38
N GLY A 24 -16.60 -17.21 10.74
CA GLY A 24 -15.88 -18.00 11.75
C GLY A 24 -16.33 -17.75 13.19
N ASP A 25 -15.97 -18.67 14.09
CA ASP A 25 -16.37 -18.61 15.50
C ASP A 25 -15.40 -17.79 16.37
N ASP A 26 -14.12 -17.73 15.97
CA ASP A 26 -13.05 -17.08 16.72
C ASP A 26 -12.52 -15.81 15.99
N PRO A 27 -12.23 -14.72 16.72
CA PRO A 27 -11.66 -13.51 16.13
C PRO A 27 -10.24 -13.76 15.60
N MET A 28 -9.96 -13.33 14.37
CA MET A 28 -8.65 -13.47 13.73
C MET A 28 -7.85 -12.16 13.81
N ASP A 29 -6.63 -12.21 14.38
CA ASP A 29 -5.69 -11.09 14.41
C ASP A 29 -4.76 -11.12 13.19
N HIS A 30 -5.08 -10.32 12.17
CA HIS A 30 -4.31 -10.21 10.92
C HIS A 30 -3.04 -9.34 11.04
N PHE A 31 -2.81 -8.67 12.17
CA PHE A 31 -1.58 -7.92 12.42
C PHE A 31 -0.47 -8.81 13.00
N THR A 32 -0.84 -10.02 13.43
CA THR A 32 0.15 -11.04 13.76
C THR A 32 0.62 -11.74 12.48
N VAL A 33 1.92 -11.67 12.22
CA VAL A 33 2.54 -12.47 11.17
C VAL A 33 2.57 -13.91 11.66
N VAL A 34 1.61 -14.72 11.21
CA VAL A 34 1.67 -16.16 11.40
C VAL A 34 2.68 -16.70 10.40
N GLU A 35 3.81 -17.21 10.89
CA GLU A 35 4.71 -18.01 10.06
C GLU A 35 3.93 -19.23 9.57
N THR A 36 3.51 -19.22 8.31
CA THR A 36 2.93 -20.40 7.67
C THR A 36 3.96 -21.51 7.74
N PRO A 37 3.67 -22.67 8.38
CA PRO A 37 4.56 -23.81 8.29
C PRO A 37 4.67 -24.16 6.81
N SER A 38 5.89 -24.06 6.28
CA SER A 38 6.20 -24.48 4.93
C SER A 38 5.81 -25.95 4.80
N THR A 39 4.64 -26.21 4.21
CA THR A 39 4.34 -27.53 3.68
C THR A 39 5.35 -27.72 2.57
N ALA A 40 6.43 -28.45 2.89
CA ALA A 40 7.48 -28.77 1.95
C ALA A 40 6.83 -29.40 0.72
N VAL A 41 6.65 -28.60 -0.34
CA VAL A 41 6.33 -29.10 -1.66
C VAL A 41 7.48 -30.02 -2.00
N LYS A 42 7.23 -31.33 -2.05
CA LYS A 42 8.25 -32.32 -2.37
C LYS A 42 8.83 -31.95 -3.73
N GLU A 43 10.03 -31.38 -3.71
CA GLU A 43 10.68 -30.83 -4.89
C GLU A 43 10.81 -31.93 -5.95
N ARG A 44 10.17 -31.72 -7.11
CA ARG A 44 10.53 -32.44 -8.32
C ARG A 44 11.89 -31.89 -8.75
N PRO A 45 12.91 -32.73 -9.04
CA PRO A 45 14.24 -32.23 -9.31
C PRO A 45 14.22 -31.37 -10.58
N LEU A 46 14.25 -30.05 -10.39
CA LEU A 46 14.64 -29.09 -11.40
C LEU A 46 16.15 -28.98 -11.33
N ALA A 47 16.80 -29.25 -12.46
CA ALA A 47 18.25 -29.18 -12.60
C ALA A 47 18.78 -27.85 -12.03
N SER A 48 19.71 -27.97 -11.07
CA SER A 48 20.36 -26.85 -10.40
C SER A 48 21.22 -26.06 -11.38
N ASN A 49 20.68 -24.95 -11.88
CA ASN A 49 21.46 -23.82 -12.37
C ASN A 49 21.15 -22.59 -11.49
N LEU A 50 21.41 -22.70 -10.19
CA LEU A 50 21.45 -21.54 -9.29
C LEU A 50 22.90 -21.03 -9.22
N ALA A 51 23.35 -20.40 -10.31
CA ALA A 51 24.37 -19.38 -10.18
C ALA A 51 23.72 -18.21 -9.44
N SER A 52 24.25 -17.93 -8.25
CA SER A 52 23.83 -16.90 -7.31
C SER A 52 23.50 -15.56 -7.99
N ALA A 53 22.24 -15.36 -8.35
CA ALA A 53 21.70 -14.03 -8.62
C ALA A 53 21.43 -13.36 -7.27
N LYS A 54 22.45 -12.70 -6.70
CA LYS A 54 22.16 -11.46 -5.99
C LYS A 54 21.48 -10.59 -7.04
N ALA A 55 20.16 -10.51 -7.00
CA ALA A 55 19.42 -9.56 -7.81
C ALA A 55 19.93 -8.18 -7.40
N ALA A 56 20.87 -7.65 -8.17
CA ALA A 56 21.12 -6.22 -8.18
C ALA A 56 19.77 -5.60 -8.51
N VAL A 57 19.13 -4.98 -7.53
CA VAL A 57 18.13 -3.97 -7.82
C VAL A 57 18.80 -3.03 -8.83
N PRO A 58 18.24 -2.86 -10.03
CA PRO A 58 18.93 -2.12 -11.06
C PRO A 58 19.14 -0.70 -10.54
N VAL A 59 20.36 -0.17 -10.68
CA VAL A 59 20.76 1.20 -10.28
C VAL A 59 19.77 2.28 -10.77
N VAL A 60 19.03 1.97 -11.84
CA VAL A 60 17.94 2.77 -12.40
C VAL A 60 16.81 3.02 -11.40
N ALA A 61 16.47 2.07 -10.53
CA ALA A 61 15.39 2.23 -9.56
C ALA A 61 15.73 3.28 -8.49
N ASP A 62 16.97 3.31 -8.00
CA ASP A 62 17.43 4.31 -7.03
C ASP A 62 17.51 5.71 -7.65
N GLN A 63 17.93 5.81 -8.92
CA GLN A 63 17.94 7.08 -9.64
C GLN A 63 16.52 7.63 -9.85
N LEU A 64 15.58 6.78 -10.26
CA LEU A 64 14.18 7.18 -10.43
C LEU A 64 13.53 7.61 -9.12
N LEU A 65 13.92 6.99 -7.99
CA LEU A 65 13.45 7.39 -6.67
C LEU A 65 14.03 8.75 -6.26
N GLY A 66 15.32 8.99 -6.52
CA GLY A 66 15.96 10.28 -6.32
C GLY A 66 15.33 11.40 -7.16
N ASP A 67 15.04 11.13 -8.44
CA ASP A 67 14.39 12.07 -9.35
C ASP A 67 12.95 12.40 -8.89
N ALA A 68 12.21 11.38 -8.43
CA ALA A 68 10.88 11.58 -7.87
C ALA A 68 10.91 12.49 -6.64
N TRP A 69 11.86 12.29 -5.74
CA TRP A 69 12.05 13.16 -4.58
C TRP A 69 12.42 14.59 -4.97
N ALA A 70 13.36 14.76 -5.90
CA ALA A 70 13.77 16.09 -6.35
C ALA A 70 12.62 16.87 -7.00
N LEU A 71 11.78 16.21 -7.81
CA LEU A 71 10.58 16.81 -8.41
C LEU A 71 9.54 17.19 -7.35
N ALA A 72 9.32 16.32 -6.36
CA ALA A 72 8.39 16.60 -5.27
C ALA A 72 8.87 17.76 -4.39
N GLU A 73 10.17 17.86 -4.11
CA GLU A 73 10.76 18.95 -3.32
C GLU A 73 10.72 20.30 -4.05
N ALA A 74 10.82 20.29 -5.38
CA ALA A 74 10.73 21.50 -6.18
C ALA A 74 9.32 22.11 -6.22
N ALA A 75 8.27 21.30 -6.02
CA ALA A 75 6.89 21.75 -6.02
C ALA A 75 6.52 22.46 -4.70
N LYS A 76 6.13 23.74 -4.80
CA LYS A 76 5.77 24.59 -3.63
C LYS A 76 4.28 24.74 -3.44
N THR A 77 3.47 24.28 -4.40
CA THR A 77 2.02 24.32 -4.32
C THR A 77 1.42 22.99 -4.73
N VAL A 78 0.18 22.71 -4.29
CA VAL A 78 -0.57 21.51 -4.67
C VAL A 78 -0.76 21.44 -6.20
N ALA A 79 -0.91 22.59 -6.86
CA ALA A 79 -1.02 22.67 -8.31
C ALA A 79 0.28 22.28 -9.02
N GLU A 80 1.43 22.75 -8.53
CA GLU A 80 2.75 22.36 -9.04
C GLU A 80 3.02 20.87 -8.79
N LEU A 81 2.63 20.35 -7.61
CA LEU A 81 2.80 18.93 -7.29
C LEU A 81 1.97 18.05 -8.22
N ARG A 82 0.73 18.45 -8.56
CA ARG A 82 -0.09 17.76 -9.56
C ARG A 82 0.65 17.67 -10.90
N GLN A 83 1.19 18.78 -11.39
CA GLN A 83 1.92 18.82 -12.66
C GLN A 83 3.17 17.92 -12.64
N ALA A 84 3.90 17.92 -11.53
CA ALA A 84 5.07 17.05 -11.36
C ALA A 84 4.69 15.56 -11.40
N VAL A 85 3.61 15.16 -10.73
CA VAL A 85 3.12 13.76 -10.73
C VAL A 85 2.61 13.35 -12.12
N GLU A 86 1.83 14.20 -12.79
CA GLU A 86 1.34 13.94 -14.15
C GLU A 86 2.49 13.82 -15.17
N GLY A 87 3.57 14.60 -14.98
CA GLY A 87 4.78 14.58 -15.81
C GLY A 87 5.77 13.46 -15.49
N PHE A 88 5.66 12.80 -14.34
CA PHE A 88 6.65 11.80 -13.91
C PHE A 88 6.50 10.48 -14.66
N ASP A 89 7.54 10.04 -15.38
CA ASP A 89 7.54 8.80 -16.18
C ASP A 89 8.26 7.62 -15.51
N GLY A 90 8.80 7.82 -14.31
CA GLY A 90 9.53 6.79 -13.57
C GLY A 90 8.63 5.74 -12.89
N CYS A 91 7.31 5.95 -12.87
CA CYS A 91 6.36 5.02 -12.25
C CYS A 91 5.85 3.97 -13.27
N PRO A 92 6.05 2.66 -13.03
CA PRO A 92 5.56 1.62 -13.92
C PRO A 92 4.04 1.65 -14.14
N LEU A 93 3.26 2.06 -13.13
CA LEU A 93 1.80 2.12 -13.18
C LEU A 93 1.29 3.06 -14.28
N LYS A 94 2.04 4.13 -14.59
CA LYS A 94 1.67 5.10 -15.62
C LYS A 94 1.55 4.49 -17.01
N LYS A 95 2.30 3.41 -17.29
CA LYS A 95 2.30 2.76 -18.62
C LYS A 95 0.96 2.11 -18.96
N THR A 96 0.21 1.70 -17.94
CA THR A 96 -1.08 1.01 -18.09
C THR A 96 -2.26 1.88 -17.66
N ALA A 97 -2.01 2.91 -16.85
CA ALA A 97 -3.03 3.85 -16.43
C ALA A 97 -3.52 4.71 -17.60
N THR A 98 -4.83 4.88 -17.70
CA THR A 98 -5.44 5.79 -18.68
C THR A 98 -5.32 7.24 -18.23
N ASN A 99 -5.46 7.48 -16.93
CA ASN A 99 -5.46 8.81 -16.33
C ASN A 99 -4.69 8.81 -15.01
N THR A 100 -4.10 9.95 -14.67
CA THR A 100 -3.56 10.19 -13.32
C THR A 100 -4.68 10.71 -12.44
N VAL A 101 -4.99 9.98 -11.36
CA VAL A 101 -5.93 10.43 -10.33
C VAL A 101 -5.10 10.97 -9.18
N PHE A 102 -5.07 12.29 -9.04
CA PHE A 102 -4.27 12.94 -8.00
C PHE A 102 -5.08 13.08 -6.70
N GLY A 103 -5.84 14.16 -6.58
CA GLY A 103 -6.76 14.44 -5.50
C GLY A 103 -7.74 15.51 -5.94
N ASP A 104 -8.89 15.57 -5.30
CA ASP A 104 -9.93 16.56 -5.54
C ASP A 104 -10.45 17.10 -4.20
N GLY A 105 -10.85 18.37 -4.17
CA GLY A 105 -11.32 19.07 -2.99
C GLY A 105 -10.68 20.43 -2.76
N ASN A 106 -10.96 21.01 -1.57
CA ASN A 106 -10.46 22.32 -1.18
C ASN A 106 -8.96 22.24 -0.78
N PRO A 107 -8.05 22.96 -1.45
CA PRO A 107 -6.63 23.01 -1.06
C PRO A 107 -6.40 23.55 0.35
N GLU A 108 -7.32 24.38 0.86
CA GLU A 108 -7.27 24.94 2.22
C GLU A 108 -7.96 24.04 3.26
N ALA A 109 -8.30 22.80 2.89
CA ALA A 109 -8.91 21.85 3.82
C ALA A 109 -7.94 21.47 4.94
N ARG A 110 -8.48 21.36 6.15
CA ARG A 110 -7.71 20.94 7.33
C ARG A 110 -7.49 19.42 7.43
N ILE A 111 -8.24 18.64 6.66
CA ILE A 111 -8.26 17.18 6.72
C ILE A 111 -8.12 16.64 5.31
N VAL A 112 -7.24 15.66 5.13
CA VAL A 112 -7.03 14.93 3.88
C VAL A 112 -7.32 13.45 4.14
N PHE A 113 -8.12 12.84 3.27
CA PHE A 113 -8.34 11.40 3.25
C PHE A 113 -7.47 10.79 2.16
N ILE A 114 -6.75 9.72 2.51
CA ILE A 114 -5.87 9.01 1.57
C ILE A 114 -6.42 7.59 1.46
N GLY A 115 -6.89 7.24 0.26
CA GLY A 115 -7.32 5.88 -0.07
C GLY A 115 -6.19 5.06 -0.69
N GLU A 116 -6.52 3.84 -1.11
CA GLU A 116 -5.64 3.03 -1.96
C GLU A 116 -5.79 3.39 -3.45
N GLY A 117 -4.71 3.18 -4.22
CA GLY A 117 -4.63 3.42 -5.67
C GLY A 117 -3.37 2.82 -6.29
#